data_AF-A0A950FFC0-F1
#
_entry.id   AF-A0A950FFC0-F1
#
_cell.length_a   1.000
_cell.length_b   1.000
_cell.length_c   1.000
_cell.angle_alpha   90.00
_cell.angle_beta   90.00
_cell.angle_gamma   90.00
#
_symmetry.space_group_name_H-M   'P 1'
#
loop_
_entity.id
_entity.type
_entity.pdbx_description
1 polymer ?
#
loop_
_entity_poly.entity_id
_entity_poly.type
_entity_poly.pdbx_seq_one_letter_code
_entity_poly.pdbx_strand_id
1 'polypeptide(L)'
;MSLRGIMALFRSSLIWMWPAILAGFLFAIALAQSAQAQSTAVMQAVASAEPHSQIDAAAIGASTILKTPAITVQPIPLSGVIQSVPSATAQLIPASAVAPLLAKAATDMNNVATPSTGAGMAAAKIGAVAPVSASNPGANAASAVQLQVDGLELLSPVQRRTYQRAASAFTGFCHDWERMLHEREVNNLEHLSWREDGGLQTATYTGYGKVESCECKASKEGLPIGKIRYEEINYSIVGKTINEARHAAPKLIHEISTLEIFSWDKGRWFY
;
A
#
# COMPACT_ATOMS: atom_id res chain seq x y z
N MET A 1 -38.20 -21.44 -12.07
CA MET A 1 -37.44 -20.31 -12.67
C MET A 1 -35.98 -20.45 -12.22
N SER A 2 -35.04 -20.51 -13.16
CA SER A 2 -33.64 -20.92 -12.91
C SER A 2 -32.76 -19.72 -12.56
N LEU A 3 -31.96 -19.84 -11.48
CA LEU A 3 -31.01 -18.85 -10.97
C LEU A 3 -29.92 -18.44 -11.97
N ARG A 4 -29.79 -19.17 -13.10
CA ARG A 4 -28.81 -18.86 -14.16
C ARG A 4 -29.24 -17.70 -15.08
N GLY A 5 -30.49 -17.24 -15.01
CA GLY A 5 -31.00 -16.14 -15.85
C GLY A 5 -30.69 -14.72 -15.32
N ILE A 6 -30.33 -14.55 -14.05
CA ILE A 6 -30.26 -13.22 -13.42
C ILE A 6 -28.86 -12.59 -13.51
N MET A 7 -27.79 -13.37 -13.72
CA MET A 7 -26.44 -12.81 -13.88
C MET A 7 -26.12 -12.26 -15.27
N ALA A 8 -26.96 -12.53 -16.29
CA ALA A 8 -26.73 -12.02 -17.64
C ALA A 8 -27.13 -10.55 -17.83
N LEU A 9 -27.92 -9.97 -16.91
CA LEU A 9 -28.40 -8.58 -17.03
C LEU A 9 -27.56 -7.56 -16.26
N PHE A 10 -26.59 -7.98 -15.44
CA PHE A 10 -25.73 -7.04 -14.69
C PHE A 10 -24.38 -6.73 -15.35
N ARG A 11 -24.02 -7.41 -16.46
CA ARG A 11 -22.74 -7.16 -17.16
C ARG A 11 -22.80 -6.11 -18.28
N SER A 12 -23.98 -5.60 -18.64
CA SER A 12 -24.13 -4.65 -19.75
C SER A 12 -24.25 -3.18 -19.35
N SER A 13 -24.25 -2.83 -18.06
CA SER A 13 -24.40 -1.43 -17.61
C SER A 13 -23.13 -0.73 -17.12
N LEU A 14 -21.97 -1.39 -17.07
CA LEU A 14 -20.72 -0.76 -16.58
C LEU A 14 -19.80 -0.18 -17.67
N ILE A 15 -20.12 -0.33 -18.95
CA ILE A 15 -19.22 0.11 -20.05
C ILE A 15 -19.42 1.59 -20.42
N TRP A 16 -20.48 2.26 -19.94
CA TRP A 16 -20.81 3.64 -20.34
C TRP A 16 -20.52 4.73 -19.30
N MET A 17 -19.98 4.41 -18.11
CA MET A 17 -19.72 5.43 -17.06
C MET A 17 -18.24 5.83 -16.86
N TRP A 18 -17.31 5.33 -17.67
CA TRP A 18 -15.89 5.69 -17.53
C TRP A 18 -15.40 6.96 -18.27
N PRO A 19 -16.05 7.56 -19.29
CA PRO A 19 -15.50 8.77 -19.90
C PRO A 19 -15.84 10.06 -19.12
N ALA A 20 -16.75 10.04 -18.15
CA ALA A 20 -17.15 11.26 -17.42
C ALA A 20 -16.23 11.61 -16.23
N ILE A 21 -15.52 10.63 -15.66
CA ILE A 21 -14.66 10.86 -14.48
C ILE A 21 -13.27 11.37 -14.88
N LEU A 22 -12.77 11.02 -16.07
CA LEU A 22 -11.48 11.53 -16.57
C LEU A 22 -11.52 12.99 -17.04
N ALA A 23 -12.68 13.50 -17.48
CA ALA A 23 -12.81 14.90 -17.89
C ALA A 23 -12.82 15.88 -16.69
N GLY A 24 -13.27 15.43 -15.51
CA GLY A 24 -13.27 16.25 -14.29
C GLY A 24 -11.89 16.41 -13.65
N PHE A 25 -11.01 15.41 -13.80
CA PHE A 25 -9.69 15.43 -13.15
C PHE A 25 -8.67 16.32 -13.88
N LEU A 26 -8.84 16.56 -15.18
CA LEU A 26 -7.97 17.46 -15.94
C LEU A 26 -8.27 18.95 -15.70
N PHE A 27 -9.48 19.32 -15.25
CA PHE A 27 -9.81 20.71 -14.96
C PHE A 27 -9.30 21.19 -13.59
N ALA A 28 -9.08 20.27 -12.64
CA ALA A 28 -8.59 20.60 -11.30
C ALA A 28 -7.09 20.93 -11.26
N ILE A 29 -6.29 20.41 -12.19
CA ILE A 29 -4.83 20.66 -12.23
C ILE A 29 -4.53 22.05 -12.84
N ALA A 30 -5.37 22.54 -13.75
CA ALA A 30 -5.19 23.86 -14.36
C ALA A 30 -5.49 25.04 -13.42
N LEU A 31 -6.31 24.85 -12.38
CA LEU A 31 -6.64 25.93 -11.43
C LEU A 31 -5.64 26.06 -10.27
N ALA A 32 -4.82 25.03 -10.00
CA ALA A 32 -3.85 25.06 -8.91
C ALA A 32 -2.56 25.81 -9.26
N GLN A 33 -2.23 25.96 -10.56
CA GLN A 33 -1.00 26.64 -10.99
C GLN A 33 -1.13 28.17 -11.11
N SER A 34 -2.35 28.73 -11.12
CA SER A 34 -2.54 30.19 -11.20
C SER A 34 -2.48 30.91 -9.84
N ALA A 35 -2.53 30.18 -8.71
CA ALA A 35 -2.53 30.77 -7.38
C ALA A 35 -1.13 31.04 -6.79
N GLN A 36 -0.06 30.51 -7.38
CA GLN A 36 1.31 30.70 -6.86
C GLN A 36 2.08 31.87 -7.47
N ALA A 37 1.50 32.62 -8.42
CA ALA A 37 2.18 33.72 -9.11
C ALA A 37 1.98 35.12 -8.46
N GLN A 38 1.24 35.25 -7.34
CA GLN A 38 0.90 36.56 -6.77
C GLN A 38 1.47 36.87 -5.37
N SER A 39 2.28 35.98 -4.77
CA SER A 39 2.75 36.18 -3.39
C SER A 39 4.12 36.87 -3.24
N THR A 40 4.78 37.29 -4.32
CA THR A 40 6.17 37.80 -4.26
C THR A 40 6.33 39.30 -4.45
N ALA A 41 5.24 40.08 -4.37
CA ALA A 41 5.28 41.50 -4.74
C ALA A 41 4.62 42.47 -3.75
N VAL A 42 4.62 42.22 -2.43
CA VAL A 42 4.29 43.28 -1.45
C VAL A 42 4.99 43.05 -0.11
N MET A 43 6.28 43.42 0.02
CA MET A 43 6.85 43.87 1.29
C MET A 43 8.02 44.81 1.01
N GLN A 44 7.70 46.05 0.65
CA GLN A 44 8.64 47.16 0.71
C GLN A 44 7.92 48.43 1.18
N ALA A 45 8.49 49.09 2.19
CA ALA A 45 8.06 50.31 2.87
C ALA A 45 6.82 50.12 3.78
N VAL A 46 6.82 50.51 5.06
CA VAL A 46 7.03 51.87 5.56
C VAL A 46 7.42 51.83 7.04
N ALA A 47 8.38 52.68 7.41
CA ALA A 47 8.73 53.00 8.79
C ALA A 47 7.73 53.99 9.42
N SER A 48 7.73 54.02 10.76
CA SER A 48 7.62 55.22 11.60
C SER A 48 6.38 55.34 12.50
N ALA A 49 6.68 55.82 13.72
CA ALA A 49 5.85 56.48 14.74
C ALA A 49 5.18 55.64 15.85
N GLU A 50 5.87 55.61 17.01
CA GLU A 50 5.30 55.85 18.36
C GLU A 50 4.58 57.23 18.43
N PRO A 51 3.73 57.59 19.45
CA PRO A 51 3.85 57.22 20.89
C PRO A 51 2.55 57.05 21.74
N HIS A 52 2.79 56.62 22.99
CA HIS A 52 2.08 56.90 24.26
C HIS A 52 0.54 56.74 24.42
N SER A 53 0.14 55.88 25.36
CA SER A 53 -0.77 56.27 26.46
C SER A 53 -0.69 55.29 27.63
N GLN A 54 -0.45 55.88 28.80
CA GLN A 54 -0.37 55.35 30.15
C GLN A 54 -1.76 55.43 30.79
N ILE A 55 -2.28 54.32 31.37
CA ILE A 55 -3.23 54.39 32.49
C ILE A 55 -2.93 53.25 33.47
N ASP A 56 -2.74 53.66 34.72
CA ASP A 56 -2.45 52.87 35.92
C ASP A 56 -3.68 52.15 36.52
N ALA A 57 -3.34 51.19 37.38
CA ALA A 57 -3.97 50.86 38.66
C ALA A 57 -5.07 49.78 38.77
N ALA A 58 -4.61 48.69 39.39
CA ALA A 58 -5.18 48.05 40.59
C ALA A 58 -6.45 47.19 40.49
N ALA A 59 -6.25 45.87 40.63
CA ALA A 59 -7.03 45.07 41.58
C ALA A 59 -6.27 43.80 41.97
N ILE A 60 -6.22 43.58 43.28
CA ILE A 60 -5.51 42.53 44.00
C ILE A 60 -6.40 41.28 44.00
N GLY A 61 -5.83 40.11 43.69
CA GLY A 61 -6.53 38.83 43.82
C GLY A 61 -5.57 37.67 43.70
N ALA A 62 -5.11 37.16 44.85
CA ALA A 62 -4.14 36.08 44.96
C ALA A 62 -4.60 34.81 44.24
N SER A 63 -3.76 34.30 43.33
CA SER A 63 -3.87 32.96 42.78
C SER A 63 -2.48 32.33 42.81
N THR A 64 -2.31 31.33 43.66
CA THR A 64 -1.08 30.56 43.84
C THR A 64 -0.85 29.71 42.60
N ILE A 65 -0.15 30.27 41.61
CA ILE A 65 0.26 29.54 40.40
C ILE A 65 1.50 28.71 40.73
N LEU A 66 1.33 27.40 40.60
CA LEU A 66 2.39 26.41 40.60
C LEU A 66 3.40 26.75 39.50
N LYS A 67 4.62 27.08 39.90
CA LYS A 67 5.72 27.49 39.03
C LYS A 67 6.29 26.27 38.30
N THR A 68 5.83 26.02 37.08
CA THR A 68 6.50 25.15 36.11
C THR A 68 7.72 25.88 35.53
N PRO A 69 8.91 25.25 35.47
CA PRO A 69 10.04 25.83 34.78
C PRO A 69 9.77 25.85 33.27
N ALA A 70 9.82 27.05 32.70
CA ALA A 70 9.84 27.24 31.26
C ALA A 70 11.15 26.64 30.70
N ILE A 71 11.03 25.59 29.90
CA ILE A 71 12.13 25.09 29.07
C ILE A 71 12.22 26.04 27.88
N THR A 72 13.19 26.95 27.93
CA THR A 72 13.57 27.79 26.80
C THR A 72 14.23 26.90 25.74
N VAL A 73 13.46 26.54 24.70
CA VAL A 73 14.01 25.90 23.50
C VAL A 73 14.76 26.97 22.72
N GLN A 74 16.09 26.94 22.82
CA GLN A 74 16.98 27.75 22.00
C GLN A 74 16.90 27.26 20.54
N PRO A 75 16.58 28.12 19.56
CA PRO A 75 16.67 27.73 18.16
C PRO A 75 18.15 27.54 17.79
N ILE A 76 18.52 26.31 17.43
CA ILE A 76 19.83 26.00 16.85
C ILE A 76 19.82 26.57 15.42
N PRO A 77 20.71 27.52 15.07
CA PRO A 77 20.85 27.98 13.70
C PRO A 77 21.43 26.85 12.85
N LEU A 78 20.62 26.32 11.93
CA LEU A 78 21.04 25.34 10.93
C LEU A 78 21.80 26.06 9.80
N SER A 79 23.00 26.57 10.10
CA SER A 79 23.94 27.04 9.08
C SER A 79 24.76 25.87 8.56
N GLY A 80 24.11 25.02 7.75
CA GLY A 80 24.76 24.00 6.96
C GLY A 80 25.36 24.60 5.69
N VAL A 81 26.68 24.71 5.65
CA VAL A 81 27.47 25.03 4.45
C VAL A 81 27.17 23.98 3.38
N ILE A 82 26.55 24.40 2.27
CA ILE A 82 26.45 23.59 1.05
C ILE A 82 27.84 23.59 0.42
N GLN A 83 28.67 22.60 0.76
CA GLN A 83 29.86 22.27 -0.03
C GLN A 83 29.38 21.72 -1.37
N SER A 84 29.54 22.53 -2.42
CA SER A 84 29.39 22.13 -3.81
C SER A 84 30.33 20.96 -4.10
N VAL A 85 29.77 19.79 -4.35
CA VAL A 85 30.50 18.62 -4.85
C VAL A 85 30.94 18.97 -6.29
N PRO A 86 32.24 18.86 -6.63
CA PRO A 86 32.70 19.12 -7.99
C PRO A 86 32.14 18.05 -8.94
N SER A 87 31.49 18.51 -10.01
CA SER A 87 31.15 17.71 -11.18
C SER A 87 32.40 17.00 -11.70
N ALA A 88 32.44 15.68 -11.56
CA ALA A 88 33.42 14.86 -12.25
C ALA A 88 33.09 14.87 -13.75
N THR A 89 33.95 15.50 -14.52
CA THR A 89 33.96 15.52 -15.98
C THR A 89 34.05 14.08 -16.49
N ALA A 90 33.00 13.60 -17.17
CA ALA A 90 33.03 12.35 -17.89
C ALA A 90 34.06 12.44 -19.02
N GLN A 91 35.21 11.77 -18.83
CA GLN A 91 36.28 11.69 -19.80
C GLN A 91 35.88 10.66 -20.88
N LEU A 92 35.59 11.17 -22.08
CA LEU A 92 35.32 10.38 -23.29
C LEU A 92 36.57 9.54 -23.63
N ILE A 93 36.44 8.22 -23.58
CA ILE A 93 37.42 7.29 -24.14
C ILE A 93 37.01 7.02 -25.60
N PRO A 94 37.91 7.18 -26.59
CA PRO A 94 37.62 6.83 -27.97
C PRO A 94 37.58 5.31 -28.14
N ALA A 95 36.44 4.77 -28.56
CA ALA A 95 36.32 3.40 -29.01
C ALA A 95 36.92 3.29 -30.43
N SER A 96 38.16 2.80 -30.49
CA SER A 96 38.80 2.39 -31.74
C SER A 96 38.14 1.12 -32.29
N ALA A 97 37.97 1.15 -33.61
CA ALA A 97 37.44 0.11 -34.47
C ALA A 97 38.15 -1.24 -34.33
N VAL A 98 37.35 -2.31 -34.32
CA VAL A 98 37.72 -3.59 -34.96
C VAL A 98 36.52 -4.10 -35.74
N ALA A 99 36.78 -4.37 -37.02
CA ALA A 99 35.85 -4.77 -38.06
C ALA A 99 35.42 -6.25 -37.93
N PRO A 100 34.49 -6.74 -38.78
CA PRO A 100 33.67 -7.93 -38.55
C PRO A 100 34.34 -9.20 -39.08
N LEU A 101 34.01 -10.34 -38.48
CA LEU A 101 34.30 -11.65 -39.08
C LEU A 101 33.04 -12.49 -39.25
N LEU A 102 32.88 -12.80 -40.53
CA LEU A 102 31.88 -13.59 -41.23
C LEU A 102 32.03 -15.08 -40.90
N ALA A 103 30.94 -15.76 -40.52
CA ALA A 103 30.67 -17.19 -40.73
C ALA A 103 29.22 -17.43 -40.25
N LYS A 104 28.19 -17.62 -41.09
CA LYS A 104 27.93 -18.65 -42.11
C LYS A 104 28.13 -20.09 -41.60
N ALA A 105 27.08 -20.62 -40.97
CA ALA A 105 26.71 -22.02 -41.08
C ALA A 105 25.18 -22.15 -40.94
N ALA A 106 24.58 -22.70 -41.98
CA ALA A 106 23.18 -23.08 -42.07
C ALA A 106 23.06 -24.56 -41.71
N THR A 107 22.02 -24.93 -40.96
CA THR A 107 21.40 -26.26 -40.87
C THR A 107 20.09 -26.00 -40.12
N ASP A 108 18.97 -25.77 -40.78
CA ASP A 108 18.12 -26.74 -41.46
C ASP A 108 17.85 -27.98 -40.59
N MET A 109 16.65 -28.05 -40.01
CA MET A 109 15.77 -29.23 -40.02
C MET A 109 14.43 -28.88 -39.36
N ASN A 110 13.41 -28.88 -40.21
CA ASN A 110 12.00 -29.02 -39.88
C ASN A 110 11.76 -30.11 -38.83
N ASN A 111 10.97 -29.82 -37.81
CA ASN A 111 10.18 -30.86 -37.17
C ASN A 111 8.80 -30.31 -36.76
N VAL A 112 7.90 -30.35 -37.74
CA VAL A 112 6.46 -30.18 -37.55
C VAL A 112 5.94 -31.49 -36.95
N ALA A 113 5.73 -31.49 -35.63
CA ALA A 113 5.03 -32.57 -34.95
C ALA A 113 3.54 -32.21 -34.86
N THR A 114 2.76 -32.81 -35.75
CA THR A 114 1.30 -32.93 -35.71
C THR A 114 0.84 -33.65 -34.44
N PRO A 115 -0.08 -33.09 -33.62
CA PRO A 115 -0.79 -33.88 -32.63
C PRO A 115 -1.93 -34.66 -33.30
N SER A 116 -1.72 -35.99 -33.33
CA SER A 116 -2.70 -37.01 -33.66
C SER A 116 -3.99 -36.86 -32.83
N THR A 117 -5.11 -36.71 -33.52
CA THR A 117 -6.47 -36.81 -33.01
C THR A 117 -6.76 -38.26 -32.59
N GLY A 118 -6.49 -38.57 -31.32
CA GLY A 118 -6.87 -39.84 -30.69
C GLY A 118 -8.26 -39.73 -30.08
N ALA A 119 -9.28 -40.14 -30.82
CA ALA A 119 -10.61 -40.44 -30.29
C ALA A 119 -10.52 -41.70 -29.43
N GLY A 120 -10.46 -41.53 -28.11
CA GLY A 120 -10.53 -42.61 -27.13
C GLY A 120 -11.70 -42.38 -26.18
N MET A 121 -12.84 -43.01 -26.48
CA MET A 121 -13.95 -43.15 -25.55
C MET A 121 -13.50 -44.04 -24.38
N ALA A 122 -13.15 -43.44 -23.24
CA ALA A 122 -12.98 -44.15 -21.99
C ALA A 122 -14.10 -43.74 -21.02
N ALA A 123 -15.03 -44.67 -20.80
CA ALA A 123 -16.11 -44.55 -19.84
C ALA A 123 -15.54 -44.40 -18.42
N ALA A 124 -15.58 -43.18 -17.88
CA ALA A 124 -15.20 -42.93 -16.50
C ALA A 124 -16.27 -43.48 -15.56
N LYS A 125 -15.90 -44.56 -14.87
CA LYS A 125 -16.61 -45.16 -13.74
C LYS A 125 -16.75 -44.10 -12.64
N ILE A 126 -17.98 -43.63 -12.44
CA ILE A 126 -18.35 -42.70 -11.37
C ILE A 126 -18.18 -43.43 -10.04
N GLY A 127 -17.04 -43.23 -9.39
CA GLY A 127 -16.80 -43.65 -8.02
C GLY A 127 -17.61 -42.78 -7.08
N ALA A 128 -18.46 -43.40 -6.27
CA ALA A 128 -19.22 -42.75 -5.22
C ALA A 128 -18.27 -42.02 -4.26
N VAL A 129 -18.31 -40.69 -4.28
CA VAL A 129 -17.56 -39.82 -3.37
C VAL A 129 -18.31 -39.83 -2.04
N ALA A 130 -17.64 -40.31 -0.99
CA ALA A 130 -18.16 -40.26 0.37
C ALA A 130 -18.42 -38.80 0.80
N PRO A 131 -19.46 -38.53 1.61
CA PRO A 131 -19.78 -37.18 2.07
C PRO A 131 -18.63 -36.65 2.95
N VAL A 132 -17.86 -35.71 2.41
CA VAL A 132 -16.88 -34.95 3.17
C VAL A 132 -17.66 -34.10 4.17
N SER A 133 -17.59 -34.49 5.45
CA SER A 133 -18.20 -33.74 6.54
C SER A 133 -17.57 -32.35 6.59
N ALA A 134 -18.35 -31.33 6.21
CA ALA A 134 -17.96 -29.95 6.32
C ALA A 134 -17.69 -29.62 7.80
N SER A 135 -16.42 -29.49 8.15
CA SER A 135 -15.99 -28.95 9.43
C SER A 135 -16.46 -27.49 9.51
N ASN A 136 -17.51 -27.23 10.29
CA ASN A 136 -18.03 -25.90 10.59
C ASN A 136 -16.91 -25.01 11.18
N PRO A 137 -16.49 -23.93 10.50
CA PRO A 137 -15.46 -23.01 11.02
C PRO A 137 -15.97 -22.05 12.11
N GLY A 138 -17.13 -22.31 12.72
CA GLY A 138 -17.84 -21.34 13.57
C GLY A 138 -17.54 -21.38 15.07
N ALA A 139 -16.77 -22.34 15.59
CA ALA A 139 -16.72 -22.58 17.04
C ALA A 139 -15.58 -21.85 17.80
N ASN A 140 -14.57 -21.30 17.11
CA ASN A 140 -13.40 -20.70 17.78
C ASN A 140 -13.42 -19.17 17.90
N ALA A 141 -14.44 -18.49 17.37
CA ALA A 141 -14.53 -17.03 17.46
C ALA A 141 -14.97 -16.52 18.86
N ALA A 142 -15.61 -17.36 19.68
CA ALA A 142 -16.16 -16.92 20.96
C ALA A 142 -15.08 -16.76 22.06
N SER A 143 -14.04 -17.59 22.07
CA SER A 143 -13.03 -17.56 23.14
C SER A 143 -12.01 -16.42 23.03
N ALA A 144 -11.84 -15.82 21.86
CA ALA A 144 -10.92 -14.69 21.67
C ALA A 144 -11.48 -13.35 22.21
N VAL A 145 -12.79 -13.27 22.46
CA VAL A 145 -13.46 -12.05 22.93
C VAL A 145 -13.27 -11.85 24.44
N GLN A 146 -13.11 -12.91 25.22
CA GLN A 146 -13.10 -12.82 26.69
C GLN A 146 -11.84 -12.15 27.28
N LEU A 147 -10.68 -12.27 26.63
CA LEU A 147 -9.40 -11.76 27.16
C LEU A 147 -9.16 -10.25 26.95
N GLN A 148 -10.06 -9.54 26.25
CA GLN A 148 -9.91 -8.10 26.00
C GLN A 148 -10.77 -7.21 26.93
N VAL A 149 -11.61 -7.82 27.76
CA VAL A 149 -12.58 -7.08 28.59
C VAL A 149 -11.91 -6.45 29.81
N ASP A 150 -10.83 -7.04 30.33
CA ASP A 150 -10.18 -6.63 31.59
C ASP A 150 -9.60 -5.20 31.57
N GLY A 151 -9.35 -4.62 30.39
CA GLY A 151 -8.88 -3.24 30.26
C GLY A 151 -9.98 -2.21 29.96
N LEU A 152 -11.17 -2.65 29.53
CA LEU A 152 -12.25 -1.77 29.06
C LEU A 152 -13.00 -1.08 30.20
N GLU A 153 -12.96 -1.67 31.40
CA GLU A 153 -13.62 -1.12 32.59
C GLU A 153 -12.95 0.15 33.10
N LEU A 154 -11.63 0.25 32.95
CA LEU A 154 -10.83 1.42 33.35
C LEU A 154 -10.96 2.61 32.40
N LEU A 155 -11.53 2.42 31.20
CA LEU A 155 -11.72 3.49 30.23
C LEU A 155 -12.86 4.42 30.66
N SER A 156 -12.67 5.72 30.43
CA SER A 156 -13.76 6.70 30.57
C SER A 156 -14.92 6.34 29.61
N PRO A 157 -16.17 6.75 29.93
CA PRO A 157 -17.32 6.50 29.05
C PRO A 157 -17.13 7.02 27.62
N VAL A 158 -16.37 8.10 27.44
CA VAL A 158 -16.06 8.66 26.12
C VAL A 158 -15.11 7.75 25.35
N GLN A 159 -13.99 7.35 25.97
CA GLN A 159 -13.02 6.43 25.36
C GLN A 159 -13.66 5.08 24.99
N ARG A 160 -14.50 4.54 25.87
CA ARG A 160 -15.23 3.28 25.62
C ARG A 160 -16.11 3.36 24.37
N ARG A 161 -16.86 4.45 24.20
CA ARG A 161 -17.68 4.68 22.99
C ARG A 161 -16.82 4.81 21.73
N THR A 162 -15.69 5.50 21.82
CA THR A 162 -14.75 5.63 20.70
C THR A 162 -14.17 4.26 20.31
N TYR A 163 -13.74 3.46 21.29
CA TYR A 163 -13.26 2.10 21.06
C TYR A 163 -14.32 1.19 20.46
N GLN A 164 -15.55 1.17 20.99
CA GLN A 164 -16.63 0.37 20.44
C GLN A 164 -16.92 0.71 18.97
N ARG A 165 -16.93 2.01 18.63
CA ARG A 165 -17.10 2.46 17.25
C ARG A 165 -15.94 1.98 16.36
N ALA A 166 -14.71 2.19 16.80
CA ALA A 166 -13.51 1.76 16.06
C ALA A 166 -13.50 0.24 15.85
N ALA A 167 -13.73 -0.54 16.91
CA ALA A 167 -13.79 -1.99 16.87
C ALA A 167 -14.86 -2.50 15.89
N SER A 168 -16.06 -1.90 15.90
CA SER A 168 -17.12 -2.26 14.94
C SER A 168 -16.76 -1.95 13.47
N ALA A 169 -15.95 -0.91 13.24
CA ALA A 169 -15.49 -0.54 11.90
C ALA A 169 -14.26 -1.33 11.43
N PHE A 170 -13.53 -1.97 12.36
CA PHE A 170 -12.25 -2.61 12.05
C PHE A 170 -12.38 -3.84 11.15
N THR A 171 -13.45 -4.62 11.28
CA THR A 171 -13.69 -5.77 10.39
C THR A 171 -13.80 -5.34 8.93
N GLY A 172 -14.53 -4.26 8.64
CA GLY A 172 -14.63 -3.71 7.29
C GLY A 172 -13.27 -3.21 6.77
N PHE A 173 -12.54 -2.50 7.63
CA PHE A 173 -11.20 -2.04 7.32
C PHE A 173 -10.23 -3.18 6.98
N CYS A 174 -10.30 -4.32 7.70
CA CYS A 174 -9.47 -5.49 7.40
C CYS A 174 -9.72 -6.06 5.99
N HIS A 175 -10.99 -6.13 5.56
CA HIS A 175 -11.31 -6.58 4.20
C HIS A 175 -10.83 -5.59 3.13
N ASP A 176 -10.94 -4.29 3.39
CA ASP A 176 -10.39 -3.26 2.51
C ASP A 176 -8.86 -3.34 2.43
N TRP A 177 -8.20 -3.63 3.55
CA TRP A 177 -6.76 -3.84 3.62
C TRP A 177 -6.31 -5.05 2.80
N GLU A 178 -6.97 -6.20 2.95
CA GLU A 178 -6.71 -7.40 2.16
C GLU A 178 -6.88 -7.14 0.65
N ARG A 179 -7.92 -6.39 0.26
CA ARG A 179 -8.10 -5.95 -1.13
C ARG A 179 -6.93 -5.09 -1.61
N MET A 180 -6.47 -4.12 -0.81
CA MET A 180 -5.33 -3.28 -1.17
C MET A 180 -4.03 -4.09 -1.30
N LEU A 181 -3.80 -5.10 -0.45
CA LEU A 181 -2.65 -5.99 -0.59
C LEU A 181 -2.69 -6.75 -1.92
N HIS A 182 -3.86 -7.27 -2.31
CA HIS A 182 -4.02 -7.91 -3.62
C HIS A 182 -3.79 -6.94 -4.79
N GLU A 183 -4.32 -5.72 -4.73
CA GLU A 183 -4.10 -4.69 -5.75
C GLU A 183 -2.60 -4.33 -5.88
N ARG A 184 -1.88 -4.25 -4.75
CA ARG A 184 -0.43 -4.04 -4.75
C ARG A 184 0.33 -5.18 -5.42
N GLU A 185 -0.05 -6.43 -5.17
CA GLU A 185 0.57 -7.60 -5.83
C GLU A 185 0.36 -7.55 -7.35
N VAL A 186 -0.87 -7.28 -7.81
CA VAL A 186 -1.17 -7.11 -9.24
C VAL A 186 -0.30 -6.00 -9.84
N ASN A 187 -0.20 -4.85 -9.17
CA ASN A 187 0.66 -3.75 -9.61
C ASN A 187 2.15 -4.14 -9.65
N ASN A 188 2.63 -4.92 -8.68
CA ASN A 188 4.02 -5.41 -8.67
C ASN A 188 4.32 -6.32 -9.88
N LEU A 189 3.37 -7.19 -10.25
CA LEU A 189 3.50 -8.09 -11.41
C LEU A 189 3.48 -7.33 -12.76
N GLU A 190 2.78 -6.20 -12.82
CA GLU A 190 2.78 -5.33 -13.99
C GLU A 190 4.11 -4.59 -14.15
N HIS A 191 4.73 -4.17 -13.04
CA HIS A 191 5.93 -3.31 -12.99
C HIS A 191 7.22 -4.06 -12.64
N LEU A 192 7.38 -5.28 -13.17
CA LEU A 192 8.58 -6.10 -12.94
C LEU A 192 9.84 -5.47 -13.53
N SER A 193 10.91 -5.45 -12.73
CA SER A 193 12.26 -5.11 -13.18
C SER A 193 12.98 -6.39 -13.65
N TRP A 194 13.25 -6.46 -14.95
CA TRP A 194 13.88 -7.61 -15.59
C TRP A 194 15.41 -7.49 -15.59
N ARG A 195 16.08 -8.60 -15.33
CA ARG A 195 17.54 -8.75 -15.45
C ARG A 195 17.85 -10.00 -16.25
N GLU A 196 18.89 -9.91 -17.09
CA GLU A 196 19.41 -11.07 -17.79
C GLU A 196 20.54 -11.71 -16.98
N ASP A 197 20.43 -13.01 -16.70
CA ASP A 197 21.45 -13.79 -15.99
C ASP A 197 21.64 -15.13 -16.71
N GLY A 198 22.85 -15.38 -17.21
CA GLY A 198 23.16 -16.60 -17.96
C GLY A 198 22.29 -16.82 -19.22
N GLY A 199 21.85 -15.75 -19.88
CA GLY A 199 20.94 -15.81 -21.03
C GLY A 199 19.48 -16.10 -20.68
N LEU A 200 19.12 -16.03 -19.38
CA LEU A 200 17.74 -16.15 -18.89
C LEU A 200 17.24 -14.80 -18.39
N GLN A 201 15.98 -14.50 -18.68
CA GLN A 201 15.28 -13.33 -18.15
C GLN A 201 14.72 -13.68 -16.77
N THR A 202 15.15 -12.92 -15.77
CA THR A 202 14.77 -13.09 -14.36
C THR A 202 14.16 -11.82 -13.81
N ALA A 203 13.09 -11.94 -13.01
CA ALA A 203 12.55 -10.84 -12.22
C ALA A 203 12.17 -11.33 -10.82
N THR A 204 12.18 -10.42 -9.86
CA THR A 204 11.73 -10.68 -8.50
C THR A 204 10.58 -9.75 -8.16
N TYR A 205 9.62 -10.24 -7.38
CA TYR A 205 8.53 -9.41 -6.87
C TYR A 205 8.09 -9.88 -5.48
N THR A 206 7.37 -9.00 -4.79
CA THR A 206 6.74 -9.29 -3.51
C THR A 206 5.26 -9.54 -3.74
N GLY A 207 4.79 -10.73 -3.39
CA GLY A 207 3.38 -11.06 -3.23
C GLY A 207 2.96 -10.95 -1.77
N TYR A 208 1.65 -10.95 -1.53
CA TYR A 208 1.09 -10.79 -0.20
C TYR A 208 0.20 -11.99 0.11
N GLY A 209 0.48 -12.66 1.23
CA GLY A 209 -0.34 -13.73 1.76
C GLY A 209 -1.70 -13.24 2.24
N LYS A 210 -2.54 -14.19 2.65
CA LYS A 210 -3.83 -13.86 3.28
C LYS A 210 -3.61 -13.19 4.63
N VAL A 211 -4.55 -12.34 5.02
CA VAL A 211 -4.58 -11.80 6.38
C VAL A 211 -4.82 -12.95 7.37
N GLU A 212 -3.84 -13.22 8.22
CA GLU A 212 -3.88 -14.28 9.23
C GLU A 212 -4.73 -13.88 10.43
N SER A 213 -4.58 -12.63 10.87
CA SER A 213 -5.32 -12.11 12.03
C SER A 213 -5.56 -10.61 11.95
N CYS A 214 -6.70 -10.23 12.54
CA CYS A 214 -7.15 -8.86 12.72
C CYS A 214 -7.58 -8.66 14.17
N GLU A 215 -6.86 -7.82 14.91
CA GLU A 215 -7.16 -7.51 16.32
C GLU A 215 -7.36 -6.00 16.52
N CYS A 216 -8.43 -5.61 17.22
CA CYS A 216 -8.62 -4.22 17.68
C CYS A 216 -8.52 -4.16 19.20
N LYS A 217 -7.51 -3.46 19.72
CA LYS A 217 -7.23 -3.34 21.16
C LYS A 217 -7.30 -1.89 21.62
N ALA A 218 -7.66 -1.65 22.87
CA ALA A 218 -7.49 -0.34 23.48
C ALA A 218 -6.05 -0.20 24.00
N SER A 219 -5.41 0.94 23.75
CA SER A 219 -4.14 1.31 24.38
C SER A 219 -4.34 1.58 25.88
N LYS A 220 -3.24 1.77 26.62
CA LYS A 220 -3.31 2.15 28.05
C LYS A 220 -4.00 3.50 28.25
N GLU A 221 -3.93 4.37 27.25
CA GLU A 221 -4.56 5.69 27.17
C GLU A 221 -5.98 5.62 26.61
N GLY A 222 -6.51 4.41 26.36
CA GLY A 222 -7.86 4.20 25.82
C GLY A 222 -8.02 4.52 24.34
N LEU A 223 -6.92 4.64 23.59
CA LEU A 223 -6.96 4.86 22.15
C LEU A 223 -7.14 3.53 21.41
N PRO A 224 -8.03 3.44 20.40
CA PRO A 224 -8.19 2.20 19.63
C PRO A 224 -6.98 1.98 18.72
N ILE A 225 -6.41 0.78 18.78
CA ILE A 225 -5.27 0.31 17.98
C ILE A 225 -5.69 -0.95 17.23
N GLY A 226 -5.64 -0.88 15.91
CA GLY A 226 -5.83 -2.00 15.01
C GLY A 226 -4.51 -2.71 14.76
N LYS A 227 -4.52 -4.03 14.66
CA LYS A 227 -3.37 -4.85 14.31
C LYS A 227 -3.77 -5.84 13.23
N ILE A 228 -3.00 -5.89 12.15
CA ILE A 228 -3.20 -6.83 11.05
C ILE A 228 -1.91 -7.62 10.87
N ARG A 229 -2.02 -8.96 10.81
CA ARG A 229 -0.91 -9.86 10.51
C ARG A 229 -1.13 -10.54 9.17
N TYR A 230 -0.08 -10.62 8.38
CA TYR A 230 -0.05 -11.32 7.10
C TYR A 230 1.39 -11.67 6.73
N GLU A 231 1.58 -12.43 5.65
CA GLU A 231 2.90 -12.81 5.13
C GLU A 231 3.25 -11.97 3.90
N GLU A 232 4.49 -11.47 3.84
CA GLU A 232 5.09 -10.94 2.62
C GLU A 232 5.99 -11.99 2.00
N ILE A 233 5.73 -12.31 0.74
CA ILE A 233 6.35 -13.45 0.06
C ILE A 233 7.15 -12.94 -1.12
N ASN A 234 8.46 -13.13 -1.09
CA ASN A 234 9.33 -12.75 -2.20
C ASN A 234 9.48 -13.92 -3.17
N TYR A 235 9.13 -13.68 -4.42
CA TYR A 235 9.19 -14.65 -5.52
C TYR A 235 10.25 -14.28 -6.55
N SER A 236 10.79 -15.29 -7.22
CA SER A 236 11.59 -15.18 -8.44
C SER A 236 10.87 -15.87 -9.60
N ILE A 237 10.77 -15.20 -10.73
CA ILE A 237 10.31 -15.79 -11.99
C ILE A 237 11.46 -15.77 -13.00
N VAL A 238 11.62 -16.87 -13.74
CA VAL A 238 12.73 -17.08 -14.68
C VAL A 238 12.20 -17.74 -15.95
N GLY A 239 12.72 -17.32 -17.10
CA GLY A 239 12.44 -17.93 -18.40
C GLY A 239 13.47 -17.52 -19.44
N LYS A 240 13.49 -18.15 -20.63
CA LYS A 240 14.42 -17.77 -21.71
C LYS A 240 14.02 -16.43 -22.34
N THR A 241 12.74 -16.09 -22.25
CA THR A 241 12.18 -14.80 -22.67
C THR A 241 11.33 -14.20 -21.56
N ILE A 242 11.10 -12.88 -21.61
CA ILE A 242 10.21 -12.19 -20.67
C ILE A 242 8.81 -12.81 -20.69
N ASN A 243 8.29 -13.13 -21.88
CA ASN A 243 6.95 -13.71 -21.99
C ASN A 243 6.88 -15.11 -21.36
N GLU A 244 7.89 -15.95 -21.58
CA GLU A 244 7.98 -17.27 -20.93
C GLU A 244 8.05 -17.12 -19.40
N ALA A 245 8.90 -16.22 -18.90
CA ALA A 245 9.08 -15.99 -17.48
C ALA A 245 7.79 -15.50 -16.80
N ARG A 246 6.97 -14.67 -17.46
CA ARG A 246 5.66 -14.21 -16.94
C ARG A 246 4.64 -15.33 -16.75
N HIS A 247 4.78 -16.43 -17.49
CA HIS A 247 3.89 -17.59 -17.39
C HIS A 247 4.52 -18.74 -16.61
N ALA A 248 5.78 -18.61 -16.20
CA ALA A 248 6.47 -19.60 -15.39
C ALA A 248 5.90 -19.60 -13.97
N ALA A 249 5.95 -20.77 -13.32
CA ALA A 249 5.58 -20.88 -11.92
C ALA A 249 6.60 -20.07 -11.05
N PRO A 250 6.13 -19.13 -10.20
CA PRO A 250 7.02 -18.39 -9.33
C PRO A 250 7.75 -19.30 -8.34
N LYS A 251 9.05 -19.07 -8.16
CA LYS A 251 9.87 -19.74 -7.15
C LYS A 251 9.90 -18.90 -5.87
N LEU A 252 9.49 -19.49 -4.75
CA LEU A 252 9.64 -18.89 -3.44
C LEU A 252 11.11 -18.64 -3.09
N ILE A 253 11.45 -17.40 -2.74
CA ILE A 253 12.78 -17.01 -2.25
C ILE A 253 12.75 -16.89 -0.73
N HIS A 254 11.80 -16.11 -0.21
CA HIS A 254 11.72 -15.75 1.20
C HIS A 254 10.29 -15.40 1.60
N GLU A 255 9.99 -15.56 2.88
CA GLU A 255 8.70 -15.29 3.51
C GLU A 255 8.95 -14.51 4.80
N ILE A 256 8.22 -13.42 4.98
CA ILE A 256 8.34 -12.50 6.11
C ILE A 256 6.98 -12.37 6.77
N SER A 257 6.89 -12.65 8.07
CA SER A 257 5.68 -12.34 8.84
C SER A 257 5.63 -10.84 9.15
N THR A 258 4.64 -10.15 8.59
CA THR A 258 4.43 -8.72 8.76
C THR A 258 3.33 -8.46 9.79
N LEU A 259 3.56 -7.49 10.67
CA LEU A 259 2.57 -6.94 11.60
C LEU A 259 2.44 -5.44 11.32
N GLU A 260 1.26 -5.04 10.86
CA GLU A 260 0.92 -3.62 10.72
C GLU A 260 0.04 -3.15 11.88
N ILE A 261 0.30 -1.93 12.34
CA ILE A 261 -0.40 -1.31 13.47
C ILE A 261 -1.07 -0.03 12.99
N PHE A 262 -2.38 0.05 13.20
CA PHE A 262 -3.22 1.17 12.76
C PHE A 262 -3.75 1.94 13.95
N SER A 263 -3.90 3.25 13.79
CA SER A 263 -4.52 4.13 14.77
C SER A 263 -5.90 4.58 14.32
N TRP A 264 -6.82 4.80 15.26
CA TRP A 264 -8.14 5.34 14.98
C TRP A 264 -8.20 6.83 15.30
N ASP A 265 -8.42 7.66 14.28
CA ASP A 265 -8.62 9.11 14.43
C ASP A 265 -9.82 9.57 13.59
N LYS A 266 -10.53 10.62 14.02
CA LYS A 266 -11.62 11.27 13.26
C LYS A 266 -12.62 10.31 12.60
N GLY A 267 -12.89 9.17 13.25
CA GLY A 267 -13.83 8.17 12.77
C GLY A 267 -13.32 7.24 11.66
N ARG A 268 -11.99 7.12 11.45
CA ARG A 268 -11.38 6.25 10.44
C ARG A 268 -10.06 5.64 10.95
N TRP A 269 -9.65 4.54 10.33
CA TRP A 269 -8.36 3.88 10.56
C TRP A 269 -7.28 4.53 9.70
N PHE A 270 -6.10 4.75 10.29
CA PHE A 270 -4.91 5.30 9.66
C PHE A 270 -3.72 4.38 9.88
N TYR A 271 -2.89 4.25 8.84
CA TYR A 271 -1.55 3.67 8.92
C TYR A 271 -0.59 4.72 9.51
#